data_AF-A0A962GXK9-F1
#
_entry.id   AF-A0A962GXK9-F1
#
_cell.length_a   1.000
_cell.length_b   1.000
_cell.length_c   1.000
_cell.angle_alpha   90.00
_cell.angle_beta   90.00
_cell.angle_gamma   90.00
#
_symmetry.space_group_name_H-M   'P 1'
#
loop_
_entity.id
_entity.type
_entity.pdbx_description
1 polymer ?
#
loop_
_entity_poly.entity_id
_entity_poly.type
_entity_poly.pdbx_seq_one_letter_code
_entity_poly.pdbx_strand_id
1 'polypeptide(L)'
;MSTTESKPVTQPGAIADFEKSLDELESLVARMEHGELTLEDSVKAFERGMLLYQNCQQALNEAELRVDLLLKGNDPSGRVRLDPETP
;
A
#
# COMPACT_ATOMS: atom_id res chain seq x y z
N MET A 1 31.76 24.57 -7.32
CA MET A 1 30.87 23.56 -7.93
C MET A 1 30.58 22.54 -6.86
N SER A 2 29.43 22.64 -6.19
CA SER A 2 29.08 21.76 -5.06
C SER A 2 28.15 20.67 -5.56
N THR A 3 28.65 19.45 -5.53
CA THR A 3 27.91 18.21 -5.76
C THR A 3 26.91 18.03 -4.63
N THR A 4 25.63 18.24 -4.88
CA THR A 4 24.56 17.80 -3.96
C THR A 4 24.26 16.33 -4.22
N GLU A 5 24.67 15.48 -3.27
CA GLU A 5 24.23 14.09 -3.13
C GLU A 5 22.71 14.05 -2.93
N SER A 6 21.98 13.52 -3.92
CA SER A 6 20.56 13.18 -3.77
C SER A 6 20.44 11.88 -2.97
N LYS A 7 20.11 12.01 -1.67
CA LYS A 7 19.69 10.90 -0.82
C LYS A 7 18.54 10.11 -1.47
N PRO A 8 18.51 8.77 -1.38
CA PRO A 8 17.42 7.97 -1.89
C PRO A 8 16.15 8.32 -1.10
N VAL A 9 15.16 8.86 -1.82
CA VAL A 9 13.91 9.38 -1.29
C VAL A 9 13.09 8.23 -0.70
N THR A 10 13.22 8.00 0.61
CA THR A 10 12.19 7.28 1.37
C THR A 10 11.07 8.25 1.67
N GLN A 11 10.07 8.29 0.80
CA GLN A 11 8.84 9.04 1.01
C GLN A 11 8.00 8.32 2.08
N PRO A 12 7.87 8.89 3.29
CA PRO A 12 7.10 8.28 4.38
C PRO A 12 5.59 8.35 4.15
N GLY A 13 5.15 9.19 3.21
CA GLY A 13 3.74 9.46 2.92
C GLY A 13 2.97 8.22 2.48
N ALA A 14 3.44 7.51 1.45
CA ALA A 14 2.74 6.35 0.90
C ALA A 14 2.55 5.20 1.92
N ILE A 15 3.52 4.99 2.81
CA ILE A 15 3.41 3.98 3.88
C ILE A 15 2.41 4.44 4.95
N ALA A 16 2.47 5.71 5.37
CA ALA A 16 1.51 6.25 6.33
C ALA A 16 0.08 6.30 5.76
N ASP A 17 -0.08 6.49 4.46
CA ASP A 17 -1.39 6.48 3.79
C ASP A 17 -1.95 5.06 3.63
N PHE A 18 -1.07 4.06 3.44
CA PHE A 18 -1.44 2.65 3.50
C PHE A 18 -1.95 2.25 4.89
N GLU A 19 -1.16 2.50 5.95
CA GLU A 19 -1.52 2.11 7.32
C GLU A 19 -2.87 2.73 7.74
N LYS A 20 -3.09 4.00 7.44
CA LYS A 20 -4.37 4.66 7.71
C LYS A 20 -5.54 4.05 6.93
N SER A 21 -5.33 3.76 5.64
CA SER A 21 -6.39 3.18 4.80
C SER A 21 -6.76 1.77 5.27
N LEU A 22 -5.76 1.01 5.72
CA LEU A 22 -5.94 -0.33 6.28
C LEU A 22 -6.69 -0.28 7.61
N ASP A 23 -6.26 0.56 8.55
CA ASP A 23 -6.92 0.73 9.86
C ASP A 23 -8.40 1.11 9.72
N GLU A 24 -8.71 2.02 8.78
CA GLU A 24 -10.08 2.43 8.52
C GLU A 24 -10.90 1.31 7.88
N LEU A 25 -10.30 0.53 6.98
CA LEU A 25 -10.94 -0.60 6.34
C LEU A 25 -11.28 -1.70 7.35
N GLU A 26 -10.35 -2.05 8.23
CA GLU A 26 -10.57 -3.02 9.32
C GLU A 26 -11.70 -2.56 10.25
N SER A 27 -11.68 -1.29 10.65
CA SER A 27 -12.73 -0.68 11.47
C SER A 27 -14.09 -0.70 10.78
N LEU A 28 -14.12 -0.52 9.47
CA LEU A 28 -15.34 -0.55 8.67
C LEU A 28 -15.88 -1.98 8.55
N VAL A 29 -15.03 -2.96 8.26
CA VAL A 29 -15.41 -4.39 8.20
C VAL A 29 -15.95 -4.85 9.55
N ALA A 30 -15.28 -4.52 10.65
CA ALA A 30 -15.74 -4.85 11.99
C ALA A 30 -17.16 -4.32 12.25
N ARG A 31 -17.47 -3.09 11.85
CA ARG A 31 -18.84 -2.53 11.97
C ARG A 31 -19.86 -3.25 11.08
N MET A 32 -19.46 -3.68 9.89
CA MET A 32 -20.33 -4.45 8.99
C MET A 32 -20.67 -5.83 9.57
N GLU A 33 -19.69 -6.49 10.21
CA GLU A 33 -19.87 -7.81 10.84
C GLU A 33 -20.74 -7.77 12.09
N HIS A 34 -20.79 -6.64 12.82
CA HIS A 34 -21.64 -6.48 13.99
C HIS A 34 -23.14 -6.40 13.65
N GLY A 35 -23.50 -6.17 12.38
CA GLY A 35 -24.90 -6.25 11.92
C GLY A 35 -25.80 -5.11 12.38
N GLU A 36 -25.25 -4.02 12.91
CA GLU A 36 -26.02 -2.85 13.40
C GLU A 36 -26.35 -1.83 12.29
N LEU A 37 -25.86 -2.03 11.07
CA LEU A 37 -26.04 -1.10 9.96
C LEU A 37 -27.41 -1.28 9.30
N THR A 38 -28.03 -0.16 8.95
CA THR A 38 -29.18 -0.17 8.04
C THR A 38 -28.74 -0.60 6.64
N LEU A 39 -29.69 -0.93 5.76
CA LEU A 39 -29.37 -1.27 4.36
C LEU A 39 -28.64 -0.12 3.65
N GLU A 40 -29.10 1.12 3.84
CA GLU A 40 -28.47 2.30 3.24
C GLU A 40 -27.05 2.49 3.77
N ASP A 41 -26.85 2.34 5.08
CA ASP A 41 -25.52 2.47 5.68
C ASP A 41 -24.58 1.33 5.27
N SER A 42 -25.12 0.13 5.04
CA SER A 42 -24.35 -1.01 4.53
C SER A 42 -23.84 -0.76 3.12
N VAL A 43 -24.65 -0.14 2.25
CA VAL A 43 -24.22 0.26 0.90
C VAL A 43 -23.13 1.33 0.97
N LYS A 44 -23.31 2.36 1.81
CA LYS A 44 -22.28 3.41 2.01
C LYS A 44 -20.98 2.84 2.57
N ALA A 45 -21.08 1.91 3.53
CA ALA A 45 -19.91 1.24 4.10
C ALA A 45 -19.17 0.45 3.02
N PHE A 46 -19.89 -0.28 2.16
CA PHE A 46 -19.29 -1.02 1.05
C PHE A 46 -18.55 -0.09 0.06
N GLU A 47 -19.18 1.01 -0.36
CA GLU A 47 -18.55 1.99 -1.26
C GLU A 47 -17.27 2.59 -0.64
N ARG A 48 -17.32 2.93 0.65
CA ARG A 48 -16.15 3.42 1.38
C ARG A 48 -15.07 2.34 1.48
N GLY A 49 -15.43 1.10 1.79
CA GLY A 49 -14.50 -0.03 1.84
C GLY A 49 -13.79 -0.25 0.49
N MET A 50 -14.50 -0.11 -0.63
CA MET A 50 -13.92 -0.23 -1.96
C MET A 50 -12.88 0.86 -2.25
N LEU A 51 -13.13 2.10 -1.81
CA LEU A 51 -12.17 3.20 -1.94
C LEU A 51 -10.92 2.96 -1.10
N LEU A 52 -11.10 2.52 0.15
CA LEU A 52 -9.97 2.20 1.05
C LEU A 52 -9.12 1.06 0.49
N TYR A 53 -9.76 0.01 -0.03
CA TYR A 53 -9.08 -1.09 -0.72
C TYR A 53 -8.24 -0.61 -1.91
N GLN A 54 -8.79 0.26 -2.75
CA GLN A 54 -8.06 0.83 -3.90
C GLN A 54 -6.85 1.64 -3.45
N ASN A 55 -6.98 2.44 -2.39
CA ASN A 55 -5.86 3.20 -1.83
C ASN A 55 -4.74 2.27 -1.33
N CYS A 56 -5.10 1.21 -0.61
CA CYS A 56 -4.15 0.20 -0.16
C CYS A 56 -3.40 -0.43 -1.33
N GLN A 57 -4.13 -0.85 -2.37
CA GLN A 57 -3.52 -1.45 -3.56
C GLN A 57 -2.58 -0.48 -4.28
N GLN A 58 -2.96 0.80 -4.38
CA GLN A 58 -2.12 1.82 -5.01
C GLN A 58 -0.81 2.03 -4.24
N ALA A 59 -0.89 2.13 -2.90
CA ALA A 59 0.28 2.29 -2.06
C ALA A 59 1.23 1.07 -2.13
N LEU A 60 0.68 -0.15 -2.18
CA LEU A 60 1.46 -1.37 -2.38
C LEU A 60 2.15 -1.40 -3.75
N ASN A 61 1.44 -1.03 -4.81
CA ASN A 61 2.01 -0.97 -6.16
C ASN A 61 3.15 0.05 -6.26
N GLU A 62 3.01 1.21 -5.60
CA GLU A 62 4.07 2.22 -5.54
C GLU A 62 5.29 1.71 -4.78
N ALA A 63 5.07 1.03 -3.65
CA ALA A 63 6.13 0.40 -2.88
C ALA A 63 6.87 -0.67 -3.69
N GLU A 64 6.14 -1.55 -4.38
CA GLU A 64 6.70 -2.59 -5.24
C GLU A 64 7.55 -1.98 -6.37
N LEU A 65 6.99 -1.02 -7.12
CA LEU A 65 7.71 -0.33 -8.19
C LEU A 65 9.02 0.27 -7.69
N ARG A 66 8.99 0.84 -6.48
CA ARG A 66 10.17 1.45 -5.88
C ARG A 66 11.22 0.42 -5.48
N VAL A 67 10.81 -0.71 -4.89
CA VAL A 67 11.72 -1.84 -4.61
C VAL A 67 12.36 -2.31 -5.91
N ASP A 68 11.56 -2.46 -6.97
CA ASP A 68 12.01 -2.86 -8.30
C ASP A 68 13.06 -1.92 -8.89
N LEU A 69 12.84 -0.60 -8.77
CA LEU A 69 13.80 0.41 -9.22
C LEU A 69 15.10 0.38 -8.42
N LEU A 70 15.00 0.18 -7.10
CA LEU A 70 16.18 0.08 -6.23
C LEU A 70 17.00 -1.18 -6.55
N LEU A 71 16.34 -2.31 -6.84
CA LEU A 71 17.01 -3.55 -7.23
C LEU A 71 17.69 -3.43 -8.60
N LYS A 72 17.02 -2.81 -9.59
CA LYS A 72 17.57 -2.59 -10.95
C LYS A 72 18.69 -1.54 -10.96
N GLY A 73 18.64 -0.54 -10.08
CA GLY A 73 19.64 0.52 -9.98
C GLY A 73 20.94 0.11 -9.28
N ASN A 74 20.93 -0.97 -8.50
CA ASN A 74 22.08 -1.42 -7.70
C ASN A 74 22.80 -2.67 -8.26
N ASP A 75 22.42 -3.19 -9.43
CA ASP A 75 23.01 -4.42 -9.99
C ASP A 75 23.26 -4.34 -11.52
N PRO A 76 24.52 -4.21 -11.99
CA PRO A 76 24.85 -4.39 -13.41
C PRO A 76 24.85 -5.86 -13.86
N SER A 77 24.55 -6.84 -12.99
CA SER A 77 24.58 -8.29 -13.27
C SER A 77 23.22 -9.00 -13.19
N GLY A 78 22.11 -8.27 -13.05
CA GLY A 78 20.74 -8.73 -13.21
C GLY A 78 20.33 -10.02 -12.47
N ARG A 79 20.73 -10.21 -11.21
CA ARG A 79 20.29 -11.38 -10.41
C ARG A 79 19.48 -10.95 -9.19
N VAL A 80 18.20 -10.69 -9.42
CA VAL A 80 17.18 -10.75 -8.36
C VAL A 80 16.68 -12.19 -8.29
N ARG A 81 17.15 -12.96 -7.31
CA ARG A 81 16.44 -14.17 -6.87
C ARG A 81 15.42 -13.75 -5.82
N LEU A 82 14.19 -13.50 -6.26
CA LEU A 82 13.03 -13.70 -5.40
C LEU A 82 12.61 -15.14 -5.66
N ASP A 83 13.11 -16.05 -4.84
CA ASP A 83 12.69 -17.45 -4.92
C ASP A 83 11.20 -17.53 -4.52
N PRO A 84 10.31 -18.02 -5.40
CA PRO A 84 8.87 -18.07 -5.15
C PRO A 84 8.55 -19.32 -4.34
N GLU A 85 9.05 -19.42 -3.11
CA GLU A 85 8.71 -20.53 -2.23
C GLU A 85 8.47 -19.99 -0.82
N THR A 86 7.22 -19.65 -0.53
CA THR A 86 6.70 -19.87 0.82
C THR A 86 5.27 -20.38 0.67
N PRO A 87 4.94 -21.56 1.24
CA PRO A 87 3.64 -22.21 1.09
C PRO A 87 2.49 -21.42 1.73
#